data_AF-A0A1F9PQL7-F1
#
_entry.id   AF-A0A1F9PQL7-F1
#
_cell.length_a   1.000
_cell.length_b   1.000
_cell.length_c   1.000
_cell.angle_alpha   90.00
_cell.angle_beta   90.00
_cell.angle_gamma   90.00
#
_symmetry.space_group_name_H-M   'P 1'
#
loop_
_entity.id
_entity.type
_entity.pdbx_description
1 polymer ?
#
loop_
_entity_poly.entity_id
_entity_poly.type
_entity_poly.pdbx_seq_one_letter_code
_entity_poly.pdbx_strand_id
1 'polypeptide(L)'
;MNNDLLRKYIHEFISDSKNNPDKFTQDWKERIDLISYYQSFSKEKMLKMNEEDIFEYISKLWAMLIWGNKHYVVDKLIEVNTLPHFKKLLIDLVWGNEDISERWNNFRGHVKGMGPAMISEILCKTHPKDFMLWNRRAYVGLNHLEVKNLPRYDYQLTGKVYKYLCNICKDISKELINAGFNDSTLLAVDYFLWDKLQVEDKLSKIHTKRPIVDKTKEEISEESKIIHNDVRDKLRDIGQWLGFTSNIEKKVSEGSKVDTIWEATIGNMGRVIYIFEVQTKGSIDSLILNLLKSLNNPAVQGVVAVSDAKQLEIIRKHAFDVKDLKDKLKYWDYEEILKVHESLEFVNENINKLGLVPQSF
;
A
#
# COMPACT_ATOMS: atom_id res chain seq x y z
N MET A 1 0.32 19.73 14.24
CA MET A 1 -0.79 18.98 14.85
C MET A 1 -1.58 19.96 15.71
N ASN A 2 -2.90 19.90 15.67
CA ASN A 2 -3.78 20.72 16.48
C ASN A 2 -3.90 20.10 17.88
N ASN A 3 -3.22 20.71 18.86
CA ASN A 3 -3.12 20.14 20.21
C ASN A 3 -4.43 20.26 20.99
N ASP A 4 -5.23 21.29 20.76
CA ASP A 4 -6.52 21.46 21.45
C ASP A 4 -7.51 20.38 21.00
N LEU A 5 -7.54 20.12 19.68
CA LEU A 5 -8.34 19.05 19.10
C LEU A 5 -7.88 17.68 19.59
N LEU A 6 -6.56 17.45 19.66
CA LEU A 6 -6.00 16.22 20.22
C LEU A 6 -6.45 16.00 21.67
N ARG A 7 -6.27 17.01 22.55
CA ARG A 7 -6.65 16.92 23.96
C ARG A 7 -8.14 16.62 24.12
N LYS A 8 -9.00 17.24 23.31
CA LYS A 8 -10.44 16.96 23.29
C LYS A 8 -10.71 15.46 23.06
N TYR A 9 -10.18 14.90 21.97
CA TYR A 9 -10.42 13.49 21.64
C TYR A 9 -9.79 12.52 22.64
N ILE A 10 -8.63 12.87 23.22
CA ILE A 10 -8.03 12.08 24.30
C ILE A 10 -8.96 12.05 25.51
N HIS A 11 -9.54 13.18 25.93
CA HIS A 11 -10.49 13.20 27.04
C HIS A 11 -11.72 12.32 26.75
N GLU A 12 -12.26 12.37 25.54
CA GLU A 12 -13.35 11.50 25.11
C GLU A 12 -12.95 10.02 25.14
N PHE A 13 -11.73 9.69 24.70
CA PHE A 13 -11.21 8.31 24.72
C PHE A 13 -11.03 7.77 26.14
N ILE A 14 -10.48 8.57 27.06
CA ILE A 14 -10.32 8.21 28.47
C ILE A 14 -11.68 8.09 29.18
N SER A 15 -12.65 8.93 28.82
CA SER A 15 -14.02 8.79 29.34
C SER A 15 -14.63 7.47 28.88
N ASP A 16 -14.49 7.13 27.60
CA ASP A 16 -15.01 5.88 27.04
C ASP A 16 -14.34 4.64 27.64
N SER A 17 -13.05 4.71 27.95
CA SER A 17 -12.34 3.61 28.59
C SER A 17 -12.87 3.29 29.98
N LYS A 18 -13.44 4.29 30.67
CA LYS A 18 -14.09 4.13 31.97
C LYS A 18 -15.53 3.65 31.85
N ASN A 19 -16.24 4.10 30.82
CA ASN A 19 -17.64 3.76 30.58
C ASN A 19 -17.82 2.37 29.94
N ASN A 20 -16.81 1.90 29.18
CA ASN A 20 -16.84 0.62 28.46
C ASN A 20 -15.61 -0.24 28.80
N PRO A 21 -15.41 -0.61 30.08
CA PRO A 21 -14.19 -1.29 30.53
C PRO A 21 -13.96 -2.65 29.86
N ASP A 22 -15.03 -3.38 29.53
CA ASP A 22 -14.94 -4.69 28.89
C ASP A 22 -14.34 -4.59 27.47
N LYS A 23 -14.81 -3.62 26.67
CA LYS A 23 -14.25 -3.35 25.34
C LYS A 23 -12.76 -3.04 25.43
N PHE A 24 -12.38 -2.11 26.30
CA PHE A 24 -10.98 -1.69 26.43
C PHE A 24 -10.08 -2.79 26.99
N THR A 25 -10.62 -3.66 27.84
CA THR A 25 -9.90 -4.86 28.33
C THR A 25 -9.68 -5.85 27.19
N GLN A 26 -10.69 -6.08 26.35
CA GLN A 26 -10.58 -6.95 25.18
C GLN A 26 -9.59 -6.38 24.14
N ASP A 27 -9.69 -5.09 23.83
CA ASP A 27 -8.78 -4.38 22.95
C ASP A 27 -7.34 -4.46 23.46
N TRP A 28 -7.13 -4.27 24.77
CA TRP A 28 -5.81 -4.41 25.39
C TRP A 28 -5.27 -5.84 25.27
N LYS A 29 -6.10 -6.84 25.55
CA LYS A 29 -5.71 -8.26 25.42
C LYS A 29 -5.31 -8.59 23.98
N GLU A 30 -6.10 -8.16 23.00
CA GLU A 30 -5.78 -8.34 21.58
C GLU A 30 -4.42 -7.71 21.23
N ARG A 31 -4.16 -6.46 21.65
CA ARG A 31 -2.86 -5.82 21.43
C ARG A 31 -1.70 -6.62 22.03
N ILE A 32 -1.84 -7.10 23.26
CA ILE A 32 -0.80 -7.89 23.93
C ILE A 32 -0.56 -9.23 23.23
N ASP A 33 -1.62 -9.91 22.80
CA ASP A 33 -1.54 -11.18 22.07
C ASP A 33 -0.82 -10.98 20.71
N LEU A 34 -1.15 -9.91 19.99
CA LEU A 34 -0.49 -9.54 18.74
C LEU A 34 1.00 -9.20 18.94
N ILE A 35 1.30 -8.37 19.94
CA ILE A 35 2.69 -7.99 20.26
C ILE A 35 3.50 -9.24 20.62
N SER A 36 2.95 -10.09 21.50
CA SER A 36 3.61 -11.32 21.95
C SER A 36 3.85 -12.29 20.80
N TYR A 37 2.88 -12.42 19.88
CA TYR A 37 3.03 -13.23 18.68
C TYR A 37 4.19 -12.74 17.81
N TYR A 38 4.22 -11.46 17.42
CA TYR A 38 5.24 -10.92 16.51
C TYR A 38 6.62 -10.79 17.17
N GLN A 39 6.69 -10.57 18.48
CA GLN A 39 7.95 -10.58 19.24
C GLN A 39 8.55 -11.98 19.40
N SER A 40 7.75 -13.04 19.27
CA SER A 40 8.27 -14.42 19.27
C SER A 40 9.17 -14.72 18.05
N PHE A 41 9.11 -13.90 17.00
CA PHE A 41 9.94 -14.02 15.80
C PHE A 41 11.26 -13.28 15.96
N SER A 42 12.15 -13.86 16.77
CA SER A 42 13.53 -13.37 16.91
C SER A 42 14.27 -13.44 15.57
N LYS A 43 15.39 -12.70 15.47
CA LYS A 43 16.28 -12.73 14.31
C LYS A 43 16.68 -14.16 13.94
N GLU A 44 17.00 -15.00 14.93
CA GLU A 44 17.41 -16.39 14.75
C GLU A 44 16.25 -17.27 14.27
N LYS A 45 15.03 -17.04 14.78
CA LYS A 45 13.82 -17.74 14.31
C LYS A 45 13.54 -17.36 12.85
N MET A 46 13.59 -16.07 12.52
CA MET A 46 13.34 -15.58 11.17
C MET A 46 14.32 -16.12 10.13
N LEU A 47 15.59 -16.31 10.48
CA LEU A 47 16.58 -16.92 9.57
C LEU A 47 16.18 -18.34 9.14
N LYS A 48 15.56 -19.09 10.06
CA LYS A 48 15.18 -20.50 9.87
C LYS A 48 13.82 -20.69 9.23
N MET A 49 13.04 -19.62 9.03
CA MET A 49 11.70 -19.70 8.46
C MET A 49 11.71 -20.38 7.08
N ASN A 50 10.83 -21.34 6.89
CA ASN A 50 10.47 -21.89 5.58
C ASN A 50 9.25 -21.14 5.01
N GLU A 51 8.70 -21.61 3.89
CA GLU A 51 7.55 -20.96 3.23
C GLU A 51 6.29 -20.97 4.11
N GLU A 52 6.05 -22.06 4.83
CA GLU A 52 4.91 -22.19 5.75
C GLU A 52 5.04 -21.23 6.94
N ASP A 53 6.25 -21.09 7.50
CA ASP A 53 6.49 -20.12 8.57
C ASP A 53 6.23 -18.69 8.08
N ILE A 54 6.62 -18.37 6.83
CA ILE A 54 6.35 -17.05 6.22
C ILE A 54 4.85 -16.84 6.04
N PHE A 55 4.13 -17.87 5.60
CA PHE A 55 2.67 -17.84 5.52
C PHE A 55 2.04 -17.55 6.88
N GLU A 56 2.45 -18.27 7.93
CA GLU A 56 1.92 -18.05 9.28
C GLU A 56 2.17 -16.61 9.76
N TYR A 57 3.40 -16.11 9.54
CA TYR A 57 3.82 -14.78 9.96
C TYR A 57 3.07 -13.65 9.25
N ILE A 58 2.88 -13.77 7.93
CA ILE A 58 2.26 -12.72 7.11
C ILE A 58 0.73 -12.80 7.18
N SER A 59 0.13 -13.99 7.17
CA SER A 59 -1.33 -14.18 7.09
C SER A 59 -2.11 -13.60 8.28
N LYS A 60 -1.44 -13.39 9.42
CA LYS A 60 -2.02 -12.77 10.64
C LYS A 60 -2.01 -11.24 10.66
N LEU A 61 -1.47 -10.60 9.62
CA LEU A 61 -1.58 -9.15 9.47
C LEU A 61 -3.05 -8.77 9.20
N TRP A 62 -3.49 -7.65 9.77
CA TRP A 62 -4.75 -7.00 9.46
C TRP A 62 -4.78 -6.56 7.99
N ALA A 63 -3.65 -6.10 7.46
CA ALA A 63 -3.52 -5.81 6.03
C ALA A 63 -3.77 -7.05 5.13
N MET A 64 -3.77 -8.27 5.68
CA MET A 64 -4.12 -9.49 4.94
C MET A 64 -5.62 -9.82 4.94
N LEU A 65 -6.47 -9.05 5.63
CA LEU A 65 -7.92 -9.27 5.66
C LEU A 65 -8.62 -8.97 4.31
N ILE A 66 -8.00 -8.13 3.48
CA ILE A 66 -8.43 -7.87 2.11
C ILE A 66 -8.31 -9.10 1.19
N TRP A 67 -7.57 -10.14 1.61
CA TRP A 67 -7.34 -11.32 0.79
C TRP A 67 -8.12 -12.52 1.32
N GLY A 68 -9.02 -13.06 0.48
CA GLY A 68 -9.75 -14.29 0.77
C GLY A 68 -8.81 -15.49 0.76
N ASN A 69 -8.05 -15.68 -0.32
CA ASN A 69 -7.00 -16.71 -0.40
C ASN A 69 -5.64 -16.09 -0.03
N LYS A 70 -5.23 -16.26 1.23
CA LYS A 70 -3.96 -15.72 1.73
C LYS A 70 -2.74 -16.50 1.22
N HIS A 71 -2.86 -17.81 0.99
CA HIS A 71 -1.78 -18.64 0.45
C HIS A 71 -1.34 -18.11 -0.91
N TYR A 72 -2.30 -17.86 -1.81
CA TYR A 72 -2.03 -17.27 -3.12
C TYR A 72 -1.16 -16.00 -3.07
N VAL A 73 -1.41 -15.14 -2.08
CA VAL A 73 -0.68 -13.88 -1.93
C VAL A 73 0.73 -14.12 -1.40
N VAL A 74 0.87 -14.99 -0.41
CA VAL A 74 2.18 -15.33 0.18
C VAL A 74 3.04 -16.10 -0.82
N ASP A 75 2.47 -17.05 -1.55
CA ASP A 75 3.19 -17.83 -2.56
C ASP A 75 3.72 -16.90 -3.66
N LYS A 76 2.89 -15.95 -4.14
CA LYS A 76 3.33 -14.93 -5.09
C LYS A 76 4.40 -13.99 -4.51
N LEU A 77 4.27 -13.60 -3.24
CA LEU A 77 5.28 -12.79 -2.56
C LEU A 77 6.63 -13.52 -2.56
N ILE A 78 6.63 -14.82 -2.28
CA ILE A 78 7.83 -15.65 -2.29
C ILE A 78 8.34 -15.86 -3.72
N GLU A 79 7.48 -16.14 -4.69
CA GLU A 79 7.84 -16.36 -6.10
C GLU A 79 8.57 -15.14 -6.69
N VAL A 80 8.02 -13.94 -6.48
CA VAL A 80 8.55 -12.70 -7.06
C VAL A 80 9.85 -12.25 -6.40
N ASN A 81 10.04 -12.55 -5.11
CA ASN A 81 11.21 -12.07 -4.35
C ASN A 81 12.26 -13.15 -4.09
N THR A 82 11.92 -14.43 -4.21
CA THR A 82 12.62 -15.60 -3.64
C THR A 82 12.67 -15.60 -2.11
N LEU A 83 12.47 -16.77 -1.49
CA LEU A 83 12.46 -16.92 -0.03
C LEU A 83 13.76 -16.40 0.64
N PRO A 84 14.98 -16.74 0.17
CA PRO A 84 16.21 -16.28 0.84
C PRO A 84 16.38 -14.75 0.83
N HIS A 85 16.07 -14.11 -0.30
CA HIS A 85 16.20 -12.67 -0.44
C HIS A 85 15.14 -11.94 0.39
N PHE A 86 13.88 -12.39 0.34
CA PHE A 86 12.80 -11.86 1.16
C PHE A 86 13.13 -11.92 2.65
N LYS A 87 13.55 -13.10 3.16
CA LYS A 87 13.93 -13.26 4.58
C LYS A 87 15.04 -12.31 4.99
N LYS A 88 16.08 -12.18 4.17
CA LYS A 88 17.21 -11.27 4.47
C LYS A 88 16.73 -9.84 4.65
N LEU A 89 15.92 -9.33 3.72
CA LEU A 89 15.41 -7.97 3.78
C LEU A 89 14.38 -7.78 4.90
N LEU A 90 13.54 -8.76 5.17
CA LEU A 90 12.59 -8.71 6.28
C LEU A 90 13.29 -8.67 7.64
N ILE A 91 14.36 -9.45 7.81
CA ILE A 91 15.18 -9.42 9.03
C ILE A 91 15.86 -8.06 9.20
N ASP A 92 16.42 -7.51 8.13
CA ASP A 92 17.03 -6.17 8.15
C ASP A 92 15.99 -5.09 8.47
N LEU A 93 14.81 -5.19 7.87
CA LEU A 93 13.69 -4.30 8.15
C LEU A 93 13.28 -4.35 9.61
N VAL A 94 13.22 -5.52 10.26
CA VAL A 94 12.68 -5.68 11.64
C VAL A 94 13.75 -5.56 12.72
N TRP A 95 14.94 -6.12 12.50
CA TRP A 95 16.01 -6.29 13.48
C TRP A 95 17.35 -5.63 13.04
N GLY A 96 17.37 -4.88 11.94
CA GLY A 96 18.54 -4.14 11.50
C GLY A 96 18.92 -3.00 12.46
N ASN A 97 20.20 -2.67 12.51
CA ASN A 97 20.74 -1.63 13.40
C ASN A 97 20.70 -0.23 12.77
N GLU A 98 20.56 -0.15 11.45
CA GLU A 98 20.48 1.12 10.74
C GLU A 98 19.23 1.92 11.14
N ASP A 99 19.23 3.21 10.80
CA ASP A 99 18.08 4.06 11.02
C ASP A 99 16.84 3.49 10.32
N ILE A 100 15.67 3.62 10.95
CA ILE A 100 14.42 3.13 10.37
C ILE A 100 14.16 3.74 8.98
N SER A 101 14.64 4.96 8.71
CA SER A 101 14.50 5.58 7.39
C SER A 101 15.21 4.77 6.30
N GLU A 102 16.38 4.22 6.61
CA GLU A 102 17.19 3.44 5.67
C GLU A 102 16.63 2.03 5.51
N ARG A 103 16.33 1.35 6.63
CA ARG A 103 15.68 0.03 6.64
C ARG A 103 14.38 0.02 5.84
N TRP A 104 13.53 1.03 6.04
CA TRP A 104 12.27 1.21 5.33
C TRP A 104 12.48 1.39 3.82
N ASN A 105 13.37 2.30 3.42
CA ASN A 105 13.65 2.56 2.00
C ASN A 105 14.28 1.34 1.32
N ASN A 106 15.21 0.67 2.00
CA ASN A 106 15.86 -0.54 1.52
C ASN A 106 14.81 -1.65 1.26
N PHE A 107 13.93 -1.90 2.23
CA PHE A 107 12.89 -2.90 2.08
C PHE A 107 11.92 -2.56 0.94
N ARG A 108 11.39 -1.33 0.91
CA ARG A 108 10.43 -0.89 -0.12
C ARG A 108 11.02 -0.84 -1.53
N GLY A 109 12.32 -0.57 -1.65
CA GLY A 109 13.00 -0.52 -2.94
C GLY A 109 13.25 -1.90 -3.56
N HIS A 110 13.29 -2.96 -2.74
CA HIS A 110 13.74 -4.28 -3.15
C HIS A 110 12.72 -5.41 -2.95
N VAL A 111 11.73 -5.24 -2.06
CA VAL A 111 10.65 -6.20 -1.88
C VAL A 111 9.39 -5.75 -2.62
N LYS A 112 8.93 -6.58 -3.55
CA LYS A 112 7.68 -6.39 -4.29
C LYS A 112 6.51 -7.07 -3.59
N GLY A 113 5.30 -6.53 -3.71
CA GLY A 113 4.08 -7.15 -3.18
C GLY A 113 3.80 -6.88 -1.70
N MET A 114 4.52 -5.96 -1.07
CA MET A 114 4.23 -5.47 0.28
C MET A 114 4.09 -3.95 0.30
N GLY A 115 2.88 -3.47 0.56
CA GLY A 115 2.60 -2.05 0.73
C GLY A 115 2.98 -1.54 2.12
N PRO A 116 2.97 -0.20 2.32
CA PRO A 116 3.22 0.41 3.62
C PRO A 116 2.41 -0.13 4.79
N ALA A 117 1.15 -0.52 4.56
CA ALA A 117 0.29 -1.08 5.60
C ALA A 117 0.90 -2.33 6.22
N MET A 118 1.26 -3.32 5.41
CA MET A 118 1.90 -4.55 5.88
C MET A 118 3.24 -4.27 6.58
N ILE A 119 4.07 -3.41 5.98
CA ILE A 119 5.43 -3.13 6.49
C ILE A 119 5.38 -2.42 7.85
N SER A 120 4.58 -1.36 7.96
CA SER A 120 4.40 -0.61 9.20
C SER A 120 3.69 -1.42 10.28
N GLU A 121 2.76 -2.29 9.90
CA GLU A 121 2.08 -3.19 10.84
C GLU A 121 3.06 -4.20 11.45
N ILE A 122 3.91 -4.84 10.65
CA ILE A 122 4.97 -5.73 11.16
C ILE A 122 5.84 -4.99 12.17
N LEU A 123 6.33 -3.80 11.79
CA LEU A 123 7.18 -2.98 12.65
C LEU A 123 6.48 -2.58 13.95
N CYS A 124 5.22 -2.16 13.86
CA CYS A 124 4.41 -1.74 15.00
C CYS A 124 4.10 -2.91 15.93
N LYS A 125 3.83 -4.12 15.40
CA LYS A 125 3.54 -5.29 16.24
C LYS A 125 4.81 -5.85 16.90
N THR A 126 5.97 -5.79 16.23
CA THR A 126 7.25 -6.25 16.82
C THR A 126 7.83 -5.22 17.79
N HIS A 127 7.84 -3.93 17.44
CA HIS A 127 8.43 -2.84 18.24
C HIS A 127 7.38 -1.74 18.53
N PRO A 128 6.37 -2.05 19.35
CA PRO A 128 5.16 -1.23 19.49
C PRO A 128 5.39 0.11 20.16
N LYS A 129 6.54 0.37 20.75
CA LYS A 129 6.88 1.68 21.32
C LYS A 129 7.59 2.59 20.32
N ASP A 130 8.07 2.03 19.22
CA ASP A 130 8.97 2.73 18.30
C ASP A 130 8.35 3.07 16.96
N PHE A 131 7.50 2.19 16.45
CA PHE A 131 6.98 2.29 15.10
C PHE A 131 5.45 2.31 15.10
N MET A 132 4.89 3.18 14.26
CA MET A 132 3.45 3.39 14.15
C MET A 132 2.86 2.57 13.00
N LEU A 133 1.61 2.14 13.10
CA LEU A 133 0.90 1.43 12.03
C LEU A 133 0.29 2.40 11.01
N TRP A 134 0.78 2.37 9.77
CA TRP A 134 0.34 3.29 8.71
C TRP A 134 -0.67 2.63 7.78
N ASN A 135 -1.89 3.13 7.81
CA ASN A 135 -2.94 2.76 6.87
C ASN A 135 -3.81 3.99 6.57
N ARG A 136 -4.87 3.80 5.78
CA ARG A 136 -5.84 4.86 5.47
C ARG A 136 -6.46 5.51 6.71
N ARG A 137 -6.59 4.75 7.80
CA ARG A 137 -7.28 5.14 9.03
C ARG A 137 -6.40 6.01 9.91
N ALA A 138 -5.11 5.68 9.96
CA ALA A 138 -4.05 6.55 10.47
C ALA A 138 -3.98 7.85 9.68
N TYR A 139 -4.02 7.81 8.34
CA TYR A 139 -4.06 9.02 7.51
C TYR A 139 -5.25 9.92 7.87
N VAL A 140 -6.46 9.36 7.92
CA VAL A 140 -7.68 10.10 8.24
C VAL A 140 -7.59 10.74 9.61
N GLY A 141 -7.14 9.99 10.62
CA GLY A 141 -7.05 10.49 11.98
C GLY A 141 -6.01 11.60 12.13
N LEU A 142 -4.80 11.40 11.59
CA LEU A 142 -3.74 12.41 11.63
C LEU A 142 -4.09 13.65 10.80
N ASN A 143 -4.78 13.48 9.67
CA ASN A 143 -5.26 14.60 8.86
C ASN A 143 -6.37 15.35 9.60
N HIS A 144 -7.19 14.65 10.38
CA HIS A 144 -8.17 15.29 11.24
C HIS A 144 -7.50 16.16 12.31
N LEU A 145 -6.40 15.68 12.88
CA LEU A 145 -5.55 16.42 13.83
C LEU A 145 -4.65 17.47 13.17
N GLU A 146 -4.84 17.78 11.88
CA GLU A 146 -4.08 18.81 11.16
C GLU A 146 -2.56 18.60 11.22
N VAL A 147 -2.13 17.34 11.16
CA VAL A 147 -0.72 16.98 10.97
C VAL A 147 -0.30 17.42 9.57
N LYS A 148 0.81 18.18 9.49
CA LYS A 148 1.33 18.69 8.22
C LYS A 148 2.09 17.59 7.48
N ASN A 149 2.17 17.73 6.16
CA ASN A 149 2.97 16.88 5.28
C ASN A 149 2.63 15.38 5.34
N LEU A 150 1.34 15.05 5.48
CA LEU A 150 0.89 13.66 5.40
C LEU A 150 1.00 13.14 3.97
N PRO A 151 1.58 11.93 3.77
CA PRO A 151 1.63 11.32 2.45
C PRO A 151 0.21 10.91 2.04
N ARG A 152 -0.26 11.47 0.93
CA ARG A 152 -1.53 11.08 0.29
C ARG A 152 -1.40 9.77 -0.47
N TYR A 153 -0.20 9.49 -0.95
CA TYR A 153 0.09 8.35 -1.81
C TYR A 153 1.25 7.55 -1.24
N ASP A 154 1.27 6.24 -1.48
CA ASP A 154 2.25 5.33 -0.88
C ASP A 154 3.69 5.69 -1.30
N TYR A 155 3.89 6.19 -2.53
CA TYR A 155 5.21 6.65 -2.96
C TYR A 155 5.79 7.79 -2.12
N GLN A 156 4.93 8.62 -1.52
CA GLN A 156 5.36 9.75 -0.68
C GLN A 156 5.85 9.29 0.70
N LEU A 157 5.47 8.08 1.12
CA LEU A 157 5.86 7.51 2.40
C LEU A 157 7.27 6.91 2.33
N THR A 158 8.25 7.80 2.14
CA THR A 158 9.67 7.47 2.29
C THR A 158 10.01 7.16 3.74
N GLY A 159 11.18 6.57 3.98
CA GLY A 159 11.63 6.25 5.34
C GLY A 159 11.73 7.48 6.24
N LYS A 160 12.14 8.64 5.69
CA LYS A 160 12.14 9.92 6.43
C LYS A 160 10.74 10.34 6.85
N VAL A 161 9.76 10.19 5.95
CA VAL A 161 8.36 10.51 6.24
C VAL A 161 7.79 9.52 7.25
N TYR A 162 8.07 8.23 7.10
CA TYR A 162 7.65 7.21 8.07
C TYR A 162 8.21 7.48 9.47
N LYS A 163 9.51 7.77 9.58
CA LYS A 163 10.15 8.16 10.86
C LYS A 163 9.51 9.41 11.47
N TYR A 164 9.21 10.42 10.64
CA TYR A 164 8.49 11.61 11.10
C TYR A 164 7.11 11.25 11.68
N LEU A 165 6.35 10.39 11.01
CA LEU A 165 5.04 9.95 11.48
C LEU A 165 5.15 9.15 12.80
N CYS A 166 6.16 8.30 12.94
CA CYS A 166 6.46 7.62 14.22
C CYS A 166 6.69 8.62 15.35
N ASN A 167 7.42 9.71 15.11
CA ASN A 167 7.64 10.75 16.12
C ASN A 167 6.33 11.48 16.49
N ILE A 168 5.48 11.79 15.51
CA ILE A 168 4.15 12.38 15.77
C ILE A 168 3.31 11.44 16.64
N CYS A 169 3.26 10.14 16.32
CA CYS A 169 2.51 9.16 17.12
C CYS A 169 3.12 8.96 18.52
N LYS A 170 4.45 9.08 18.68
CA LYS A 170 5.10 9.11 20.00
C LYS A 170 4.66 10.32 20.82
N ASP A 171 4.47 11.47 20.20
CA ASP A 171 3.96 12.65 20.90
C ASP A 171 2.49 12.49 21.31
N ILE A 172 1.66 11.85 20.46
CA ILE A 172 0.28 11.47 20.83
C ILE A 172 0.28 10.49 22.01
N SER A 173 1.14 9.47 21.98
CA SER A 173 1.29 8.50 23.08
C SER A 173 1.65 9.19 24.40
N LYS A 174 2.57 10.17 24.39
CA LYS A 174 2.89 10.96 25.59
C LYS A 174 1.67 11.71 26.14
N GLU A 175 0.87 12.32 25.27
CA GLU A 175 -0.35 13.02 25.69
C GLU A 175 -1.42 12.06 26.25
N LEU A 176 -1.55 10.85 25.69
CA LEU A 176 -2.42 9.80 26.25
C LEU A 176 -1.97 9.39 27.66
N ILE A 177 -0.67 9.18 27.87
CA ILE A 177 -0.09 8.85 29.18
C ILE A 177 -0.34 9.99 30.17
N ASN A 178 -0.10 11.24 29.76
CA ASN A 178 -0.35 12.42 30.59
C ASN A 178 -1.83 12.54 31.01
N ALA A 179 -2.76 12.04 30.18
CA ALA A 179 -4.19 11.99 30.48
C ALA A 179 -4.61 10.76 31.33
N GLY A 180 -3.67 9.90 31.72
CA GLY A 180 -3.89 8.73 32.57
C GLY A 180 -4.16 7.43 31.82
N PHE A 181 -3.82 7.33 30.53
CA PHE A 181 -3.87 6.06 29.80
C PHE A 181 -2.60 5.24 30.05
N ASN A 182 -2.75 3.99 30.50
CA ASN A 182 -1.61 3.18 30.95
C ASN A 182 -0.78 2.56 29.80
N ASP A 183 -1.39 2.38 28.63
CA ASP A 183 -0.72 1.76 27.48
C ASP A 183 0.03 2.81 26.65
N SER A 184 1.35 2.71 26.65
CA SER A 184 2.27 3.65 25.98
C SER A 184 2.59 3.26 24.53
N THR A 185 2.03 2.17 24.04
CA THR A 185 2.34 1.67 22.70
C THR A 185 1.71 2.53 21.60
N LEU A 186 2.39 2.61 20.46
CA LEU A 186 1.86 3.19 19.22
C LEU A 186 0.77 2.32 18.60
N LEU A 187 0.66 1.05 18.97
CA LEU A 187 -0.50 0.23 18.66
C LEU A 187 -1.74 0.71 19.43
N ALA A 188 -1.60 1.17 20.66
CA ALA A 188 -2.70 1.81 21.37
C ALA A 188 -3.07 3.18 20.79
N VAL A 189 -2.08 3.92 20.27
CA VAL A 189 -2.34 5.14 19.47
C VAL A 189 -3.17 4.81 18.24
N ASP A 190 -2.89 3.71 17.54
CA ASP A 190 -3.71 3.26 16.39
C ASP A 190 -5.18 3.01 16.78
N TYR A 191 -5.43 2.31 17.90
CA TYR A 191 -6.79 2.12 18.44
C TYR A 191 -7.46 3.46 18.77
N PHE A 192 -6.74 4.40 19.37
CA PHE A 192 -7.25 5.75 19.63
C PHE A 192 -7.64 6.47 18.32
N LEU A 193 -6.76 6.45 17.31
CA LEU A 193 -7.05 7.04 15.99
C LEU A 193 -8.27 6.37 15.36
N TRP A 194 -8.41 5.05 15.50
CA TRP A 194 -9.52 4.27 14.99
C TRP A 194 -10.85 4.54 15.71
N ASP A 195 -10.86 4.68 17.02
CA ASP A 195 -12.11 4.88 17.76
C ASP A 195 -12.63 6.32 17.66
N LYS A 196 -11.72 7.30 17.66
CA LYS A 196 -12.10 8.71 17.88
C LYS A 196 -11.98 9.61 16.66
N LEU A 197 -11.14 9.25 15.71
CA LEU A 197 -10.73 10.18 14.66
C LEU A 197 -11.18 9.75 13.26
N GLN A 198 -12.10 8.78 13.18
CA GLN A 198 -12.68 8.28 11.93
C GLN A 198 -13.84 9.16 11.48
N VAL A 199 -13.49 10.33 10.93
CA VAL A 199 -14.50 11.27 10.43
C VAL A 199 -14.96 10.87 9.03
N GLU A 200 -16.20 10.39 8.91
CA GLU A 200 -16.80 9.87 7.68
C GLU A 200 -16.78 10.87 6.52
N ASP A 201 -17.05 12.16 6.80
CA ASP A 201 -16.98 13.24 5.80
C ASP A 201 -15.59 13.42 5.17
N LYS A 202 -14.53 13.04 5.88
CA LYS A 202 -13.16 13.08 5.36
C LYS A 202 -12.83 11.82 4.59
N LEU A 203 -13.43 10.66 4.89
CA LEU A 203 -13.26 9.42 4.11
C LEU A 203 -13.67 9.62 2.63
N SER A 204 -14.73 10.40 2.37
CA SER A 204 -15.20 10.70 1.01
C SER A 204 -14.46 11.86 0.32
N LYS A 205 -13.75 12.71 1.09
CA LYS A 205 -13.14 13.98 0.60
C LYS A 205 -11.61 14.01 0.59
N ILE A 206 -10.91 12.92 0.95
CA ILE A 206 -9.43 12.80 0.91
C ILE A 206 -8.82 13.36 -0.39
N HIS A 207 -9.56 13.24 -1.50
CA HIS A 207 -9.12 13.60 -2.84
C HIS A 207 -9.66 14.92 -3.39
N THR A 208 -10.24 15.80 -2.56
CA THR A 208 -10.64 17.14 -3.01
C THR A 208 -9.42 18.06 -3.19
N LYS A 209 -9.32 18.67 -4.38
CA LYS A 209 -8.17 19.40 -4.91
C LYS A 209 -7.64 20.47 -3.93
N ARG A 210 -6.33 20.45 -3.67
CA ARG A 210 -5.53 21.65 -3.33
C ARG A 210 -4.53 21.89 -4.47
N PRO A 211 -4.13 23.14 -4.73
CA PRO A 211 -3.26 23.47 -5.86
C PRO A 211 -1.90 22.79 -5.69
N ILE A 212 -1.39 22.29 -6.81
CA ILE A 212 -0.02 21.78 -6.94
C ILE A 212 0.93 22.95 -6.69
N VAL A 213 1.78 22.85 -5.67
CA VAL A 213 2.92 23.75 -5.50
C VAL A 213 4.02 23.24 -6.43
N ASP A 214 4.39 24.06 -7.42
CA ASP A 214 5.50 23.80 -8.32
C ASP A 214 6.79 23.55 -7.52
N LYS A 215 7.31 22.32 -7.57
CA LYS A 215 8.65 22.00 -7.07
C LYS A 215 9.64 21.98 -8.24
N THR A 216 10.75 22.69 -8.05
CA THR A 216 11.85 22.90 -9.00
C THR A 216 12.62 21.61 -9.32
N LYS A 217 13.25 21.62 -10.50
CA LYS A 217 13.56 20.47 -11.39
C LYS A 217 14.61 19.43 -10.96
N GLU A 218 15.26 19.51 -9.79
CA GLU A 218 16.52 18.77 -9.58
C GLU A 218 16.53 17.61 -8.56
N GLU A 219 15.50 17.41 -7.73
CA GLU A 219 15.42 16.24 -6.80
C GLU A 219 14.64 15.01 -7.37
N ILE A 220 14.27 15.05 -8.66
CA ILE A 220 13.05 14.37 -9.16
C ILE A 220 13.30 12.98 -9.83
N SER A 221 14.44 12.31 -9.65
CA SER A 221 14.70 11.03 -10.35
C SER A 221 14.16 9.80 -9.61
N GLU A 222 14.27 9.80 -8.28
CA GLU A 222 13.95 8.64 -7.46
C GLU A 222 12.45 8.61 -7.11
N GLU A 223 11.86 9.76 -6.79
CA GLU A 223 10.43 9.91 -6.55
C GLU A 223 9.58 9.48 -7.76
N SER A 224 10.01 9.81 -8.99
CA SER A 224 9.34 9.39 -10.24
C SER A 224 9.31 7.87 -10.41
N LYS A 225 10.38 7.17 -10.04
CA LYS A 225 10.45 5.70 -10.09
C LYS A 225 9.55 5.07 -9.03
N ILE A 226 9.48 5.67 -7.84
CA ILE A 226 8.60 5.17 -6.78
C ILE A 226 7.13 5.34 -7.19
N ILE A 227 6.73 6.50 -7.74
CA ILE A 227 5.37 6.71 -8.26
C ILE A 227 5.04 5.67 -9.33
N HIS A 228 5.95 5.48 -10.28
CA HIS A 228 5.79 4.53 -11.38
C HIS A 228 5.50 3.12 -10.84
N ASN A 229 6.36 2.65 -9.93
CA ASN A 229 6.23 1.31 -9.36
C ASN A 229 4.95 1.17 -8.52
N ASP A 230 4.57 2.20 -7.77
CA ASP A 230 3.37 2.22 -6.96
C ASP A 230 2.10 2.11 -7.81
N VAL A 231 1.97 2.94 -8.85
CA VAL A 231 0.81 2.92 -9.77
C VAL A 231 0.74 1.60 -10.52
N ARG A 232 1.89 1.09 -11.01
CA ARG A 232 1.98 -0.21 -11.68
C ARG A 232 1.52 -1.35 -10.76
N ASP A 233 2.02 -1.38 -9.52
CA ASP A 233 1.68 -2.45 -8.59
C ASP A 233 0.20 -2.40 -8.21
N LYS A 234 -0.38 -1.20 -8.04
CA LYS A 234 -1.82 -1.02 -7.80
C LYS A 234 -2.68 -1.43 -9.00
N LEU A 235 -2.23 -1.17 -10.23
CA LEU A 235 -2.89 -1.69 -11.43
C LEU A 235 -2.93 -3.22 -11.42
N ARG A 236 -1.83 -3.88 -11.07
CA ARG A 236 -1.79 -5.34 -10.93
C ARG A 236 -2.82 -5.80 -9.89
N ASP A 237 -2.88 -5.15 -8.73
CA ASP A 237 -3.75 -5.55 -7.63
C ASP A 237 -5.23 -5.39 -7.98
N ILE A 238 -5.61 -4.27 -8.62
CA ILE A 238 -6.94 -4.07 -9.19
C ILE A 238 -7.30 -5.22 -10.14
N GLY A 239 -6.40 -5.56 -11.07
CA GLY A 239 -6.64 -6.65 -12.01
C GLY A 239 -6.84 -7.99 -11.32
N GLN A 240 -6.04 -8.30 -10.29
CA GLN A 240 -6.19 -9.53 -9.49
C GLN A 240 -7.53 -9.57 -8.76
N TRP A 241 -7.96 -8.46 -8.15
CA TRP A 241 -9.26 -8.37 -7.46
C TRP A 241 -10.44 -8.50 -8.41
N LEU A 242 -10.29 -8.07 -9.65
CA LEU A 242 -11.29 -8.25 -10.71
C LEU A 242 -11.27 -9.66 -11.34
N GLY A 243 -10.36 -10.55 -10.89
CA GLY A 243 -10.27 -11.93 -11.37
C GLY A 243 -9.36 -12.13 -12.59
N PHE A 244 -8.60 -11.11 -13.01
CA PHE A 244 -7.61 -11.26 -14.07
C PHE A 244 -6.31 -11.89 -13.55
N THR A 245 -5.68 -12.72 -14.37
CA THR A 245 -4.28 -13.07 -14.19
C THR A 245 -3.43 -11.84 -14.50
N SER A 246 -3.02 -11.13 -13.45
CA SER A 246 -2.33 -9.85 -13.59
C SER A 246 -0.87 -9.93 -13.22
N ASN A 247 -0.02 -9.43 -14.12
CA ASN A 247 1.45 -9.51 -14.02
C ASN A 247 2.07 -8.14 -14.29
N ILE A 248 3.20 -7.87 -13.63
CA ILE A 248 4.01 -6.67 -13.88
C ILE A 248 5.22 -7.01 -14.76
N GLU A 249 5.70 -6.04 -15.53
CA GLU A 249 6.99 -6.11 -16.24
C GLU A 249 7.16 -7.36 -17.13
N LYS A 250 6.07 -7.81 -17.78
CA LYS A 250 6.06 -9.06 -18.57
C LYS A 250 6.21 -8.77 -20.06
N LYS A 251 6.91 -9.66 -20.76
CA LYS A 251 7.02 -9.61 -22.23
C LYS A 251 5.70 -10.07 -22.87
N VAL A 252 5.15 -9.26 -23.77
CA VAL A 252 3.90 -9.54 -24.50
C VAL A 252 4.16 -10.08 -25.90
N SER A 253 5.20 -9.55 -26.54
CA SER A 253 5.66 -9.88 -27.89
C SER A 253 7.18 -9.67 -27.98
N GLU A 254 7.80 -10.05 -29.11
CA GLU A 254 9.23 -9.82 -29.32
C GLU A 254 9.58 -8.34 -29.16
N GLY A 255 10.39 -8.04 -28.15
CA GLY A 255 10.86 -6.68 -27.88
C GLY A 255 9.82 -5.73 -27.26
N SER A 256 8.72 -6.23 -26.69
CA SER A 256 7.77 -5.45 -25.88
C SER A 256 7.68 -6.00 -24.47
N LYS A 257 8.17 -5.22 -23.49
CA LYS A 257 8.05 -5.47 -22.05
C LYS A 257 7.22 -4.34 -21.48
N VAL A 258 6.02 -4.63 -21.01
CA VAL A 258 5.05 -3.61 -20.58
C VAL A 258 4.92 -3.58 -19.06
N ASP A 259 4.44 -2.48 -18.52
CA ASP A 259 4.39 -2.29 -17.06
C ASP A 259 3.40 -3.20 -16.35
N THR A 260 2.16 -3.31 -16.85
CA THR A 260 1.14 -4.20 -16.28
C THR A 260 0.30 -4.85 -17.37
N ILE A 261 -0.05 -6.12 -17.16
CA ILE A 261 -0.94 -6.88 -18.02
C ILE A 261 -2.09 -7.40 -17.18
N TRP A 262 -3.32 -7.29 -17.69
CA TRP A 262 -4.47 -8.05 -17.21
C TRP A 262 -4.85 -9.08 -18.26
N GLU A 263 -4.90 -10.35 -17.86
CA GLU A 263 -5.19 -11.46 -18.75
C GLU A 263 -6.37 -12.30 -18.23
N ALA A 264 -7.30 -12.63 -19.11
CA ALA A 264 -8.37 -13.59 -18.83
C ALA A 264 -8.42 -14.66 -19.94
N THR A 265 -8.59 -15.91 -19.54
CA THR A 265 -8.86 -17.03 -20.45
C THR A 265 -10.36 -17.26 -20.49
N ILE A 266 -10.96 -17.18 -21.68
CA ILE A 266 -12.40 -17.34 -21.86
C ILE A 266 -12.67 -18.72 -22.46
N GLY A 267 -12.77 -19.73 -21.59
CA GLY A 267 -13.05 -21.11 -21.98
C GLY A 267 -12.13 -21.60 -23.11
N ASN A 268 -12.72 -22.18 -24.16
CA ASN A 268 -12.01 -22.57 -25.38
C ASN A 268 -11.95 -21.45 -26.45
N MET A 269 -12.50 -20.26 -26.17
CA MET A 269 -12.59 -19.15 -27.14
C MET A 269 -11.30 -18.32 -27.22
N GLY A 270 -10.37 -18.51 -26.28
CA GLY A 270 -9.04 -17.92 -26.31
C GLY A 270 -8.74 -17.01 -25.13
N ARG A 271 -7.74 -16.15 -25.32
CA ARG A 271 -7.21 -15.25 -24.28
C ARG A 271 -7.52 -13.80 -24.64
N VAL A 272 -7.90 -13.02 -23.63
CA VAL A 272 -8.07 -11.57 -23.73
C VAL A 272 -7.04 -10.90 -22.85
N ILE A 273 -6.31 -9.96 -23.44
CA ILE A 273 -5.21 -9.24 -22.80
C ILE A 273 -5.45 -7.73 -22.86
N TYR A 274 -5.33 -7.07 -21.71
CA TYR A 274 -5.25 -5.61 -21.58
C TYR A 274 -3.87 -5.22 -21.09
N ILE A 275 -3.32 -4.15 -21.66
CA ILE A 275 -1.96 -3.71 -21.40
C ILE A 275 -1.97 -2.29 -20.89
N PHE A 276 -1.18 -2.04 -19.86
CA PHE A 276 -1.04 -0.75 -19.22
C PHE A 276 0.44 -0.37 -19.23
N GLU A 277 0.73 0.85 -19.70
CA GLU A 277 2.05 1.46 -19.62
C GLU A 277 1.96 2.72 -18.78
N VAL A 278 2.77 2.77 -17.71
CA VAL A 278 2.78 3.87 -16.74
C VAL A 278 3.87 4.86 -17.13
N GLN A 279 3.47 6.07 -17.52
CA GLN A 279 4.40 7.14 -17.84
C GLN A 279 4.44 8.15 -16.70
N THR A 280 5.52 8.18 -15.92
CA THR A 280 5.76 9.31 -15.00
C THR A 280 6.79 10.28 -15.58
N LYS A 281 7.78 9.74 -16.32
CA LYS A 281 8.82 10.46 -17.05
C LYS A 281 9.37 9.57 -18.18
N GLY A 282 10.09 10.18 -19.12
CA GLY A 282 10.77 9.47 -20.21
C GLY A 282 10.21 9.80 -21.58
N SER A 283 10.65 9.07 -22.59
CA SER A 283 10.23 9.30 -23.99
C SER A 283 8.82 8.77 -24.23
N ILE A 284 7.93 9.64 -24.69
CA ILE A 284 6.58 9.27 -25.15
C ILE A 284 6.68 8.35 -26.38
N ASP A 285 7.70 8.53 -27.22
CA ASP A 285 7.91 7.67 -28.38
C ASP A 285 8.22 6.23 -27.97
N SER A 286 8.95 6.04 -26.87
CA SER A 286 9.20 4.70 -26.31
C SER A 286 7.90 4.05 -25.82
N LEU A 287 7.04 4.81 -25.13
CA LEU A 287 5.71 4.34 -24.72
C LEU A 287 4.87 3.94 -25.94
N ILE A 288 4.76 4.81 -26.93
CA ILE A 288 3.98 4.57 -28.16
C ILE A 288 4.51 3.32 -28.88
N LEU A 289 5.83 3.20 -29.04
CA LEU A 289 6.46 2.06 -29.69
C LEU A 289 6.19 0.75 -28.93
N ASN A 290 6.23 0.78 -27.59
CA ASN A 290 5.98 -0.41 -26.77
C ASN A 290 4.52 -0.87 -26.91
N LEU A 291 3.57 0.07 -26.87
CA LEU A 291 2.15 -0.21 -27.06
C LEU A 291 1.83 -0.72 -28.49
N LEU A 292 2.46 -0.14 -29.51
CA LEU A 292 2.32 -0.64 -30.89
C LEU A 292 2.82 -2.07 -31.05
N LYS A 293 4.00 -2.39 -30.51
CA LYS A 293 4.56 -3.75 -30.54
C LYS A 293 3.67 -4.75 -29.80
N SER A 294 3.03 -4.31 -28.72
CA SER A 294 2.07 -5.12 -27.98
C SER A 294 0.83 -5.47 -28.79
N LEU A 295 0.32 -4.53 -29.60
CA LEU A 295 -0.84 -4.74 -30.49
C LEU A 295 -0.60 -5.78 -31.60
N ASN A 296 0.66 -6.20 -31.83
CA ASN A 296 0.94 -7.32 -32.74
C ASN A 296 0.49 -8.68 -32.19
N ASN A 297 0.20 -8.78 -30.90
CA ASN A 297 -0.38 -9.96 -30.30
C ASN A 297 -1.93 -9.94 -30.47
N PRO A 298 -2.53 -10.88 -31.21
CA PRO A 298 -3.98 -10.87 -31.48
C PRO A 298 -4.87 -10.99 -30.23
N ALA A 299 -4.34 -11.51 -29.13
CA ALA A 299 -5.06 -11.59 -27.86
C ALA A 299 -5.20 -10.22 -27.17
N VAL A 300 -4.42 -9.21 -27.58
CA VAL A 300 -4.49 -7.85 -27.02
C VAL A 300 -5.72 -7.13 -27.55
N GLN A 301 -6.67 -6.87 -26.64
CA GLN A 301 -7.92 -6.19 -26.96
C GLN A 301 -7.88 -4.70 -26.61
N GLY A 302 -6.96 -4.27 -25.75
CA GLY A 302 -6.81 -2.87 -25.38
C GLY A 302 -5.43 -2.53 -24.83
N VAL A 303 -4.98 -1.31 -25.15
CA VAL A 303 -3.76 -0.70 -24.63
C VAL A 303 -4.13 0.60 -23.93
N VAL A 304 -3.56 0.84 -22.76
CA VAL A 304 -3.89 1.96 -21.86
C VAL A 304 -2.61 2.69 -21.49
N ALA A 305 -2.55 3.99 -21.78
CA ALA A 305 -1.53 4.88 -21.23
C ALA A 305 -1.99 5.42 -19.87
N VAL A 306 -1.13 5.31 -18.87
CA VAL A 306 -1.40 5.72 -17.49
C VAL A 306 -0.44 6.82 -17.08
N SER A 307 -0.95 7.97 -16.65
CA SER A 307 -0.12 9.13 -16.27
C SER A 307 -0.93 10.18 -15.51
N ASP A 308 -0.33 11.33 -15.19
CA ASP A 308 -1.09 12.50 -14.73
C ASP A 308 -1.85 13.16 -15.90
N ALA A 309 -2.93 13.87 -15.57
CA ALA A 309 -3.75 14.56 -16.56
C ALA A 309 -2.96 15.42 -17.58
N LYS A 310 -1.91 16.13 -17.16
CA LYS A 310 -1.15 16.99 -18.09
C LYS A 310 -0.36 16.14 -19.08
N GLN A 311 0.31 15.11 -18.60
CA GLN A 311 1.10 14.21 -19.42
C GLN A 311 0.21 13.36 -20.36
N LEU A 312 -0.98 12.95 -19.91
CA LEU A 312 -1.95 12.25 -20.76
C LEU A 312 -2.39 13.09 -21.96
N GLU A 313 -2.56 14.41 -21.80
CA GLU A 313 -2.84 15.31 -22.94
C GLU A 313 -1.69 15.34 -23.96
N ILE A 314 -0.44 15.31 -23.48
CA ILE A 314 0.73 15.27 -24.37
C ILE A 314 0.77 13.93 -25.11
N ILE A 315 0.60 12.81 -24.40
CA ILE A 315 0.55 11.47 -25.01
C ILE A 315 -0.57 11.40 -26.05
N ARG A 316 -1.75 11.95 -25.75
CA ARG A 316 -2.88 11.95 -26.69
C ARG A 316 -2.58 12.70 -27.98
N LYS A 317 -1.92 13.87 -27.89
CA LYS A 317 -1.50 14.63 -29.08
C LYS A 317 -0.47 13.86 -29.91
N HIS A 318 0.54 13.28 -29.27
CA HIS A 318 1.56 12.49 -29.98
C HIS A 318 1.00 11.21 -30.62
N ALA A 319 0.07 10.53 -29.95
CA ALA A 319 -0.54 9.32 -30.45
C ALA A 319 -1.60 9.57 -31.56
N PHE A 320 -2.09 10.81 -31.71
CA PHE A 320 -3.12 11.15 -32.69
C PHE A 320 -2.68 10.86 -34.13
N ASP A 321 -1.42 11.13 -34.44
CA ASP A 321 -0.83 10.92 -35.77
C ASP A 321 -0.46 9.46 -36.02
N VAL A 322 -0.58 8.59 -35.01
CA VAL A 322 -0.23 7.17 -35.09
C VAL A 322 -1.48 6.35 -35.41
N LYS A 323 -1.72 6.13 -36.71
CA LYS A 323 -2.94 5.49 -37.25
C LYS A 323 -3.33 4.18 -36.53
N ASP A 324 -2.38 3.30 -36.28
CA ASP A 324 -2.65 1.97 -35.70
C ASP A 324 -2.84 1.97 -34.17
N LEU A 325 -2.59 3.11 -33.52
CA LEU A 325 -2.69 3.30 -32.08
C LEU A 325 -3.85 4.21 -31.68
N LYS A 326 -4.12 5.28 -32.44
CA LYS A 326 -5.03 6.38 -32.02
C LYS A 326 -6.41 5.92 -31.56
N ASP A 327 -7.01 4.94 -32.25
CA ASP A 327 -8.37 4.48 -31.98
C ASP A 327 -8.40 3.38 -30.90
N LYS A 328 -7.25 2.76 -30.65
CA LYS A 328 -7.08 1.64 -29.71
C LYS A 328 -6.55 2.09 -28.34
N LEU A 329 -5.81 3.20 -28.30
CA LEU A 329 -5.22 3.74 -27.07
C LEU A 329 -6.27 4.36 -26.17
N LYS A 330 -6.36 3.84 -24.94
CA LYS A 330 -7.13 4.44 -23.86
C LYS A 330 -6.19 5.16 -22.89
N TYR A 331 -6.76 6.01 -22.06
CA TYR A 331 -6.03 6.86 -21.12
C TYR A 331 -6.66 6.70 -19.74
N TRP A 332 -5.84 6.59 -18.71
CA TRP A 332 -6.31 6.52 -17.34
C TRP A 332 -5.42 7.36 -16.42
N ASP A 333 -6.01 8.32 -15.73
CA ASP A 333 -5.30 9.16 -14.77
C ASP A 333 -4.90 8.33 -13.54
N TYR A 334 -3.63 8.42 -13.11
CA TYR A 334 -3.19 7.62 -11.98
C TYR A 334 -3.91 8.01 -10.68
N GLU A 335 -4.36 9.25 -10.48
CA GLU A 335 -5.14 9.63 -9.30
C GLU A 335 -6.50 8.91 -9.27
N GLU A 336 -7.08 8.61 -10.44
CA GLU A 336 -8.30 7.81 -10.54
C GLU A 336 -8.02 6.33 -10.24
N ILE A 337 -6.90 5.78 -10.73
CA ILE A 337 -6.46 4.43 -10.40
C ILE A 337 -6.32 4.26 -8.89
N LEU A 338 -5.70 5.23 -8.21
CA LEU A 338 -5.51 5.20 -6.75
C LEU A 338 -6.86 5.15 -6.02
N LYS A 339 -7.86 5.92 -6.48
CA LYS A 339 -9.22 5.88 -5.91
C LYS A 339 -9.94 4.55 -6.15
N VAL A 340 -9.79 3.99 -7.36
CA VAL A 340 -10.39 2.69 -7.70
C VAL A 340 -9.77 1.59 -6.86
N HIS A 341 -8.45 1.61 -6.68
CA HIS A 341 -7.74 0.70 -5.80
C HIS A 341 -8.27 0.77 -4.37
N GLU A 342 -8.33 1.96 -3.77
CA GLU A 342 -8.86 2.16 -2.41
C GLU A 342 -10.32 1.66 -2.28
N SER A 343 -11.13 1.88 -3.30
CA SER A 343 -12.55 1.46 -3.28
C SER A 343 -12.70 -0.05 -3.34
N LEU A 344 -11.93 -0.72 -4.21
CA LEU A 344 -11.93 -2.18 -4.30
C LEU A 344 -11.35 -2.83 -3.05
N GLU A 345 -10.31 -2.23 -2.46
CA GLU A 345 -9.75 -2.65 -1.18
C GLU A 345 -10.83 -2.65 -0.08
N PHE A 346 -11.54 -1.53 0.08
CA PHE A 346 -12.64 -1.45 1.04
C PHE A 346 -13.73 -2.50 0.79
N VAL A 347 -14.12 -2.74 -0.46
CA VAL A 347 -15.14 -3.74 -0.80
C VAL A 347 -14.66 -5.15 -0.44
N ASN A 348 -13.44 -5.52 -0.84
CA ASN A 348 -12.87 -6.84 -0.58
C ASN A 348 -12.69 -7.12 0.92
N GLU A 349 -12.19 -6.14 1.69
CA GLU A 349 -12.10 -6.27 3.16
C GLU A 349 -13.45 -6.57 3.80
N ASN A 350 -14.53 -5.94 3.35
CA ASN A 350 -15.85 -6.16 3.93
C ASN A 350 -16.45 -7.51 3.52
N ILE A 351 -16.24 -7.94 2.27
CA ILE A 351 -16.71 -9.25 1.80
C ILE A 351 -15.97 -10.38 2.51
N ASN A 352 -14.65 -10.27 2.67
CA ASN A 352 -13.86 -11.36 3.27
C ASN A 352 -14.15 -11.59 4.75
N LYS A 353 -14.69 -10.60 5.47
CA LYS A 353 -15.20 -10.80 6.86
C LYS A 353 -16.30 -11.86 6.95
N LEU A 354 -16.97 -12.18 5.84
CA LEU A 354 -17.97 -13.24 5.77
C LEU A 354 -17.38 -14.65 5.82
N GLY A 355 -16.06 -14.80 5.68
CA GLY A 355 -15.38 -16.10 5.78
C GLY A 355 -15.71 -17.08 4.64
N LEU A 356 -16.04 -16.56 3.45
CA LEU A 356 -16.49 -17.37 2.32
C LEU A 356 -15.38 -18.20 1.65
N VAL A 357 -14.11 -17.89 1.92
CA VAL A 357 -12.95 -18.59 1.33
C VAL A 357 -12.28 -19.44 2.40
N PRO A 358 -12.30 -20.78 2.27
CA PRO A 358 -11.56 -21.67 3.16
C PRO A 358 -10.05 -21.38 3.07
N GLN A 359 -9.37 -21.33 4.22
CA GLN A 359 -7.93 -21.04 4.29
C GLN A 359 -7.05 -22.28 4.04
N SER A 360 -7.64 -23.48 3.93
CA SER A 360 -6.93 -24.76 3.95
C SER A 360 -6.68 -25.37 2.56
N PHE A 361 -6.48 -24.54 1.53
CA PHE A 361 -6.24 -25.01 0.15
C PHE A 361 -4.81 -24.75 -0.29
#